data_AF-A0A9Q1K5R0-F1
#
_entry.id   AF-A0A9Q1K5R0-F1
#
_cell.length_a   1.000
_cell.length_b   1.000
_cell.length_c   1.000
_cell.angle_alpha   90.00
_cell.angle_beta   90.00
_cell.angle_gamma   90.00
#
_symmetry.space_group_name_H-M   'P 1'
#
loop_
_entity.id
_entity.type
_entity.pdbx_description
1 polymer ?
#
loop_
_entity_poly.entity_id
_entity_poly.type
_entity_poly.pdbx_seq_one_letter_code
_entity_poly.pdbx_strand_id
1 'polypeptide(L)'
;MEAALKELERVQTGILERIAELERAYLPDSDQLSSSLSLSAADDATAARLSAILRSNGVRDFTFKSVPSNYYDRPLKVRRDLLGAASIHHLCKSIVLVCHVSFSSIYLICSIWSYSVDWDSYTAKFSAEMVKNYLYLLNEGKVPKKKFNSE
;
A
#
# COMPACT_ATOMS: atom_id res chain seq x y z
N MET A 1 -26.52 -43.29 -15.37
CA MET A 1 -25.77 -42.54 -14.35
C MET A 1 -24.28 -42.81 -14.48
N GLU A 2 -23.86 -44.07 -14.50
CA GLU A 2 -22.46 -44.49 -14.67
C GLU A 2 -21.81 -44.05 -16.00
N ALA A 3 -22.53 -44.12 -17.12
CA ALA A 3 -22.02 -43.64 -18.42
C ALA A 3 -21.79 -42.12 -18.46
N ALA A 4 -22.60 -41.34 -17.73
CA ALA A 4 -22.44 -39.89 -17.65
C ALA A 4 -21.24 -39.50 -16.77
N LEU A 5 -20.97 -40.26 -15.71
CA LEU A 5 -19.77 -40.11 -14.89
C LEU A 5 -18.50 -40.41 -15.67
N LYS A 6 -18.49 -41.50 -16.44
CA LYS A 6 -17.35 -41.89 -17.27
C LYS A 6 -17.01 -40.86 -18.34
N GLU A 7 -18.04 -40.25 -18.94
CA GLU A 7 -17.83 -39.18 -19.92
C GLU A 7 -17.34 -37.89 -19.26
N LEU A 8 -17.81 -37.57 -18.04
CA LEU A 8 -17.32 -36.44 -17.28
C LEU A 8 -15.84 -36.61 -16.91
N GLU A 9 -15.44 -37.79 -16.43
CA GLU A 9 -14.05 -38.11 -16.13
C GLU A 9 -13.17 -37.97 -17.38
N ARG A 10 -13.62 -38.50 -18.53
CA ARG A 10 -12.89 -38.38 -19.80
C ARG A 10 -12.65 -36.91 -20.19
N VAL A 11 -13.67 -36.07 -20.06
CA VAL A 11 -13.58 -34.64 -20.39
C VAL A 11 -12.67 -33.92 -19.40
N GLN A 12 -12.78 -34.22 -18.09
CA GLN A 12 -11.93 -33.63 -17.06
C GLN A 12 -10.47 -33.98 -17.27
N THR A 13 -10.14 -35.24 -17.54
CA THR A 13 -8.77 -35.67 -17.84
C THR A 13 -8.21 -34.94 -19.06
N GLY A 14 -8.99 -34.83 -20.14
CA GLY A 14 -8.56 -34.13 -21.35
C GLY A 14 -8.34 -32.63 -21.13
N ILE A 15 -9.12 -31.98 -20.26
CA ILE A 15 -8.90 -30.58 -19.89
C ILE A 15 -7.60 -30.43 -19.10
N LEU A 16 -7.34 -31.32 -18.13
CA LEU A 16 -6.12 -31.29 -17.32
C LEU A 16 -4.87 -31.53 -18.17
N GLU A 17 -4.90 -32.47 -19.11
CA GLU A 17 -3.79 -32.71 -20.04
C GLU A 17 -3.48 -31.48 -20.89
N ARG A 18 -4.53 -30.81 -21.40
CA ARG A 18 -4.38 -29.62 -22.24
C ARG A 18 -3.87 -28.42 -21.45
N ILE A 19 -4.24 -28.29 -20.18
CA ILE A 19 -3.66 -27.30 -19.27
C ILE A 19 -2.17 -27.60 -19.05
N ALA A 20 -1.80 -28.86 -18.77
CA ALA A 20 -0.39 -29.24 -18.55
C ALA A 20 0.50 -29.04 -19.79
N GLU A 21 -0.06 -29.20 -20.99
CA GLU A 21 0.61 -28.87 -22.26
C GLU A 21 0.81 -27.36 -22.43
N LEU A 22 -0.24 -26.56 -22.13
CA LEU A 22 -0.15 -25.10 -22.17
C LEU A 22 0.82 -24.57 -21.13
N GLU A 23 0.85 -25.14 -19.93
CA GLU A 23 1.80 -24.80 -18.89
C GLU A 23 3.24 -25.05 -19.35
N ARG A 24 3.52 -26.22 -19.95
CA ARG A 24 4.85 -26.52 -20.52
C ARG A 24 5.23 -25.62 -21.71
N ALA A 25 4.26 -25.20 -22.52
CA ALA A 25 4.51 -24.37 -23.70
C ALA A 25 4.74 -22.89 -23.37
N TYR A 26 4.10 -22.39 -22.30
CA TYR A 26 4.06 -20.94 -22.00
C TYR A 26 4.73 -20.55 -20.68
N LEU A 27 5.06 -21.47 -19.77
CA LEU A 27 5.93 -21.15 -18.64
C LEU A 27 7.41 -21.32 -19.01
N PRO A 28 8.23 -20.26 -18.91
CA PRO A 28 9.67 -20.42 -18.94
C PRO A 28 10.11 -21.22 -17.71
N ASP A 29 10.99 -22.19 -17.95
CA ASP A 29 11.66 -23.10 -17.01
C ASP A 29 11.58 -22.64 -15.53
N SER A 30 10.54 -23.11 -14.84
CA SER A 30 10.18 -22.72 -13.47
C SER A 30 10.86 -23.61 -12.42
N ASP A 31 12.05 -24.13 -12.70
CA ASP A 31 12.81 -24.93 -11.72
C ASP A 31 13.60 -24.07 -10.72
N GLN A 32 13.56 -22.73 -10.82
CA GLN A 32 14.19 -21.83 -9.83
C GLN A 32 13.19 -21.01 -8.98
N LEU A 33 11.88 -21.15 -9.18
CA LEU A 33 10.87 -20.27 -8.55
C LEU A 33 10.16 -20.87 -7.33
N SER A 34 10.48 -22.11 -6.95
CA SER A 34 9.79 -22.78 -5.83
C SER A 34 10.29 -22.39 -4.43
N SER A 35 11.39 -21.64 -4.31
CA SER A 35 11.96 -21.25 -3.01
C SER A 35 11.64 -19.82 -2.55
N SER A 36 10.99 -18.99 -3.38
CA SER A 36 10.81 -17.55 -3.08
C SER A 36 9.36 -17.04 -3.08
N LEU A 37 8.36 -17.85 -3.46
CA LEU A 37 7.00 -17.37 -3.73
C LEU A 37 6.09 -17.13 -2.52
N SER A 38 6.52 -17.42 -1.28
CA SER A 38 5.60 -17.33 -0.13
C SER A 38 5.52 -15.93 0.53
N LEU A 39 6.27 -14.93 0.05
CA LEU A 39 6.28 -13.57 0.62
C LEU A 39 5.94 -12.46 -0.39
N SER A 40 6.08 -12.67 -1.70
CA SER A 40 5.95 -11.62 -2.73
C SER A 40 4.53 -11.42 -3.27
N ALA A 41 3.66 -12.43 -3.19
CA ALA A 41 2.33 -12.36 -3.81
C ALA A 41 1.39 -11.31 -3.17
N ALA A 42 1.52 -11.08 -1.86
CA ALA A 42 0.68 -10.10 -1.14
C ALA A 42 1.13 -8.65 -1.39
N ASP A 43 2.45 -8.43 -1.49
CA ASP A 43 3.02 -7.12 -1.83
C ASP A 43 2.64 -6.72 -3.26
N ASP A 44 2.66 -7.68 -4.19
CA ASP A 44 2.28 -7.44 -5.59
C ASP A 44 0.77 -7.13 -5.72
N ALA A 45 -0.09 -7.82 -4.95
CA ALA A 45 -1.52 -7.52 -4.93
C ALA A 45 -1.82 -6.08 -4.44
N THR A 46 -1.08 -5.59 -3.44
CA THR A 46 -1.24 -4.22 -2.93
C THR A 46 -0.74 -3.19 -3.93
N ALA A 47 0.44 -3.43 -4.54
CA ALA A 47 0.99 -2.57 -5.57
C ALA A 47 0.07 -2.49 -6.80
N ALA A 48 -0.50 -3.62 -7.23
CA ALA A 48 -1.46 -3.67 -8.33
C ALA A 48 -2.73 -2.87 -8.02
N ARG A 49 -3.28 -3.01 -6.81
CA ARG A 49 -4.45 -2.23 -6.37
C ARG A 49 -4.17 -0.73 -6.37
N LEU A 50 -3.04 -0.30 -5.80
CA LEU A 50 -2.64 1.11 -5.79
C LEU A 50 -2.38 1.65 -7.20
N SER A 51 -1.76 0.84 -8.07
CA SER A 51 -1.54 1.18 -9.47
C SER A 51 -2.85 1.46 -10.21
N ALA A 52 -3.87 0.62 -9.99
CA ALA A 52 -5.19 0.81 -10.58
C ALA A 52 -5.85 2.12 -10.11
N ILE A 53 -5.74 2.45 -8.82
CA ILE A 53 -6.25 3.70 -8.25
C ILE A 53 -5.52 4.92 -8.85
N LEU A 54 -4.18 4.87 -8.96
CA LEU A 54 -3.42 5.98 -9.54
C LEU A 54 -3.79 6.23 -11.00
N ARG A 55 -3.89 5.15 -11.80
CA ARG A 55 -4.27 5.24 -13.21
C ARG A 55 -5.70 5.73 -13.41
N SER A 56 -6.65 5.28 -12.57
CA SER A 56 -8.04 5.76 -12.66
C SER A 56 -8.18 7.24 -12.31
N ASN A 57 -7.27 7.78 -11.50
CA ASN A 57 -7.17 9.21 -11.18
C ASN A 57 -6.27 9.99 -12.17
N GLY A 58 -5.87 9.39 -13.29
CA GLY A 58 -5.13 10.07 -14.35
C GLY A 58 -3.61 10.18 -14.15
N VAL A 59 -3.05 9.56 -13.10
CA VAL A 59 -1.60 9.49 -12.91
C VAL A 59 -1.03 8.37 -13.79
N ARG A 60 -0.20 8.76 -14.78
CA ARG A 60 0.33 7.84 -15.80
C ARG A 60 1.74 7.34 -15.48
N ASP A 61 2.53 8.17 -14.82
CA ASP A 61 3.94 7.90 -14.56
C ASP A 61 4.18 7.70 -13.06
N PHE A 62 4.42 6.46 -12.66
CA PHE A 62 4.82 6.09 -11.30
C PHE A 62 5.56 4.76 -11.29
N THR A 63 6.33 4.51 -10.23
CA THR A 63 7.06 3.25 -10.04
C THR A 63 7.05 2.87 -8.57
N PHE A 64 6.63 1.64 -8.27
CA PHE A 64 6.74 1.08 -6.93
C PHE A 64 8.12 0.45 -6.75
N LYS A 65 8.77 0.74 -5.62
CA LYS A 65 10.04 0.13 -5.24
C LYS A 65 9.88 -0.63 -3.94
N SER A 66 10.33 -1.89 -3.94
CA SER A 66 10.48 -2.64 -2.70
C SER A 66 11.78 -2.22 -2.00
N VAL A 67 11.73 -2.08 -0.68
CA VAL A 67 12.86 -1.67 0.15
C VAL A 67 13.14 -2.75 1.20
N PRO A 68 14.37 -2.87 1.72
CA PRO A 68 14.69 -3.84 2.76
C PRO A 68 13.80 -3.68 4.00
N SER A 69 13.55 -4.77 4.72
CA SER A 69 12.72 -4.77 5.94
C SER A 69 13.20 -3.77 7.01
N ASN A 70 14.52 -3.57 7.11
CA ASN A 70 15.12 -2.60 8.03
C ASN A 70 15.16 -1.16 7.50
N TYR A 71 14.34 -0.82 6.50
CA TYR A 71 14.28 0.51 5.89
C TYR A 71 14.09 1.63 6.91
N TYR A 72 13.19 1.44 7.88
CA TYR A 72 12.87 2.46 8.89
C TYR A 72 13.92 2.62 9.99
N ASP A 73 14.88 1.70 10.10
CA ASP A 73 15.98 1.80 11.06
C ASP A 73 17.18 2.58 10.49
N ARG A 74 17.20 2.80 9.17
CA ARG A 74 18.32 3.44 8.47
C ARG A 74 18.25 4.97 8.55
N PRO A 75 19.40 5.67 8.48
CA PRO A 75 19.42 7.14 8.38
C PRO A 75 18.70 7.65 7.12
N LEU A 76 18.18 8.88 7.17
CA LEU A 76 17.39 9.47 6.07
C LEU A 76 18.15 9.56 4.74
N LYS A 77 19.46 9.83 4.77
CA LYS A 77 20.31 9.82 3.57
C LYS A 77 20.27 8.46 2.86
N VAL A 78 20.37 7.37 3.62
CA VAL A 78 20.32 6.01 3.08
C VAL A 78 18.93 5.70 2.51
N ARG A 79 17.86 6.16 3.17
CA ARG A 79 16.49 5.99 2.66
C ARG A 79 16.27 6.73 1.34
N ARG A 80 16.78 7.96 1.23
CA ARG A 80 16.79 8.74 -0.02
C ARG A 80 17.47 7.94 -1.13
N ASP A 81 18.65 7.39 -0.86
CA ASP A 81 19.45 6.66 -1.84
C ASP A 81 18.74 5.37 -2.29
N LEU A 82 18.15 4.62 -1.35
CA LEU A 82 17.37 3.41 -1.65
C LEU A 82 16.15 3.71 -2.55
N LEU A 83 15.45 4.81 -2.28
CA LEU A 83 14.28 5.20 -3.08
C LEU A 83 14.67 5.93 -4.37
N GLY A 84 15.91 6.39 -4.51
CA GLY A 84 16.37 7.20 -5.63
C GLY A 84 15.75 8.59 -5.65
N ALA A 85 15.44 9.15 -4.48
CA ALA A 85 14.88 10.50 -4.37
C ALA A 85 15.97 11.57 -4.58
N ALA A 86 15.63 12.69 -5.22
CA ALA A 86 16.59 13.77 -5.48
C ALA A 86 17.19 14.38 -4.20
N SER A 87 16.41 14.43 -3.11
CA SER A 87 16.85 14.89 -1.80
C SER A 87 16.04 14.23 -0.70
N ILE A 88 16.52 14.29 0.54
CA ILE A 88 15.81 13.80 1.74
C ILE A 88 14.45 14.50 1.89
N HIS A 89 14.36 15.77 1.46
CA HIS A 89 13.13 16.56 1.50
C HIS A 89 12.08 16.13 0.47
N HIS A 90 12.39 15.20 -0.44
CA HIS A 90 11.40 14.60 -1.35
C HIS A 90 10.83 13.28 -0.84
N LEU A 91 11.27 12.83 0.34
CA LEU A 91 10.66 11.69 1.00
C LEU A 91 9.33 12.16 1.62
N CYS A 92 8.26 11.39 1.47
CA CYS A 92 6.95 11.70 2.05
C CYS A 92 6.44 10.52 2.87
N LYS A 93 5.62 10.81 3.89
CA LYS A 93 4.96 9.78 4.70
C LYS A 93 3.47 10.09 4.85
N SER A 94 2.65 9.07 4.70
CA SER A 94 1.24 9.11 5.09
C SER A 94 1.11 8.59 6.52
N ILE A 95 0.45 9.34 7.41
CA ILE A 95 0.24 8.93 8.81
C ILE A 95 -1.26 8.72 9.04
N VAL A 96 -1.64 7.55 9.53
CA VAL A 96 -3.01 7.30 9.96
C VAL A 96 -3.12 7.65 11.44
N LEU A 97 -4.08 8.52 11.80
CA LEU A 97 -4.34 8.91 13.17
C LEU A 97 -5.68 8.30 13.61
N VAL A 98 -5.66 7.61 14.75
CA VAL A 98 -6.88 7.11 15.38
C VAL A 98 -7.26 8.07 16.48
N CYS A 99 -8.43 8.71 16.35
CA CYS A 99 -8.97 9.56 17.40
C CYS A 99 -10.01 8.79 18.20
N HIS A 100 -9.70 8.50 19.46
CA HIS A 100 -10.66 7.94 20.39
C HIS A 100 -11.51 9.07 20.97
N VAL A 101 -12.65 9.35 20.33
CA VAL A 101 -13.70 10.17 20.93
C VAL A 101 -14.64 9.23 21.67
N SER A 102 -14.96 9.54 22.93
CA SER A 102 -15.66 8.71 23.91
C SER A 102 -17.05 8.15 23.53
N PHE A 103 -17.48 8.23 22.27
CA PHE A 103 -18.74 7.67 21.77
C PHE A 103 -18.69 7.06 20.35
N SER A 104 -17.55 7.10 19.64
CA SER A 104 -17.31 6.34 18.40
C SER A 104 -15.86 6.53 17.94
N SER A 105 -15.18 5.44 17.57
CA SER A 105 -13.89 5.50 16.87
C SER A 105 -14.09 6.05 15.47
N ILE A 106 -13.82 7.33 15.27
CA ILE A 106 -13.70 7.93 13.95
C ILE A 106 -12.22 7.83 13.53
N TYR A 107 -11.96 7.10 12.46
CA TYR A 107 -10.63 7.01 11.86
C TYR A 107 -10.40 8.24 10.98
N LEU A 108 -9.44 9.08 11.33
CA LEU A 108 -9.04 10.22 10.50
C LEU A 108 -7.73 9.87 9.79
N ILE A 109 -7.82 9.58 8.50
CA ILE A 109 -6.64 9.37 7.66
C ILE A 109 -6.09 10.75 7.28
N CYS A 110 -5.12 11.26 8.03
CA CYS A 110 -4.38 12.46 7.66
C CYS A 110 -3.21 12.07 6.74
N SER A 111 -3.46 12.04 5.44
CA SER A 111 -2.38 12.08 4.46
C SER A 111 -1.71 13.46 4.54
N ILE A 112 -0.55 13.55 5.18
CA ILE A 112 0.28 14.76 5.11
C ILE A 112 0.92 14.76 3.72
N TRP A 113 0.19 15.32 2.75
CA TRP A 113 0.75 15.67 1.45
C TRP A 113 1.29 17.09 1.55
N SER A 114 2.58 17.25 1.79
CA SER A 114 3.23 18.55 1.68
C SER A 114 3.38 18.90 0.19
N TYR A 115 2.32 19.35 -0.48
CA TYR A 115 2.39 20.11 -1.73
C TYR A 115 2.43 21.59 -1.40
N SER A 116 3.52 22.02 -0.77
CA SER A 116 3.86 23.43 -0.63
C SER A 116 5.34 23.55 -0.91
N VAL A 117 5.73 24.66 -1.52
CA VAL A 117 7.12 25.09 -1.80
C VAL A 117 7.92 25.33 -0.48
N ASP A 118 7.50 24.72 0.63
CA ASP A 118 8.01 24.91 1.97
C ASP A 118 8.53 23.59 2.59
N TRP A 119 9.81 23.39 2.34
CA TRP A 119 10.92 22.85 3.15
C TRP A 119 10.88 21.53 3.96
N ASP A 120 9.79 20.95 4.48
CA ASP A 120 9.97 19.88 5.51
C ASP A 120 8.92 18.73 5.52
N SER A 121 9.17 17.63 4.81
CA SER A 121 8.27 16.45 4.79
C SER A 121 8.74 15.27 5.67
N TYR A 122 10.05 15.05 5.82
CA TYR A 122 10.62 14.01 6.71
C TYR A 122 11.31 14.58 7.96
N THR A 123 11.69 15.85 7.91
CA THR A 123 12.32 16.64 8.99
C THR A 123 11.31 17.33 9.88
N ALA A 124 10.10 17.61 9.36
CA ALA A 124 9.00 18.12 10.18
C ALA A 124 8.59 17.08 11.25
N LYS A 125 8.62 17.52 12.50
CA LYS A 125 7.99 16.79 13.59
C LYS A 125 6.48 16.90 13.42
N PHE A 126 5.81 15.74 13.45
CA PHE A 126 4.35 15.71 13.50
C PHE A 126 3.89 16.43 14.77
N SER A 127 3.16 17.54 14.61
CA SER A 127 2.56 18.26 15.73
C SER A 127 1.07 17.93 15.81
N ALA A 128 0.71 17.12 16.81
CA ALA A 128 -0.68 16.79 17.10
C ALA A 128 -1.50 18.06 17.41
N GLU A 129 -0.87 19.08 18.00
CA GLU A 129 -1.50 20.37 18.30
C GLU A 129 -1.85 21.15 17.04
N MET A 130 -0.96 21.20 16.05
CA MET A 130 -1.25 21.85 14.76
C MET A 130 -2.40 21.15 14.03
N VAL A 131 -2.42 19.82 14.02
CA VAL A 131 -3.49 19.03 13.40
C VAL A 131 -4.82 19.24 14.13
N LYS A 132 -4.81 19.25 15.47
CA LYS A 132 -5.99 19.55 16.30
C LYS A 132 -6.53 20.95 16.03
N ASN A 133 -5.67 21.95 15.93
CA ASN A 133 -6.06 23.32 15.62
C ASN A 133 -6.62 23.46 14.19
N TYR A 134 -6.00 22.78 13.22
CA TYR A 134 -6.48 22.75 11.83
C TYR A 134 -7.86 22.07 11.72
N LEU A 135 -8.06 20.93 12.38
CA LEU A 135 -9.37 20.27 12.48
C LEU A 135 -10.42 21.14 13.16
N TYR A 136 -10.03 21.88 14.19
CA TYR A 136 -10.92 22.80 14.88
C TYR A 136 -11.36 23.96 13.96
N LEU A 137 -10.42 24.52 13.19
CA LEU A 137 -10.70 25.54 12.18
C LEU A 137 -11.63 25.04 11.07
N LEU A 138 -11.34 23.85 10.52
CA LEU A 138 -12.18 23.22 9.48
C LEU A 138 -13.61 22.93 9.94
N ASN A 139 -13.80 22.67 11.24
CA ASN A 139 -15.12 22.43 11.82
C ASN A 139 -15.83 23.71 12.29
N GLU A 140 -15.35 24.91 11.92
CA GLU A 140 -15.91 26.20 12.34
C GLU A 140 -16.07 26.32 13.87
N GLY A 141 -15.23 25.64 14.64
CA GLY A 141 -15.33 25.58 16.10
C GLY A 141 -16.51 24.78 16.67
N LYS A 142 -17.28 24.06 15.85
CA LYS A 142 -18.46 23.25 16.27
C LYS A 142 -18.09 22.04 17.14
N VAL A 143 -16.85 21.55 17.07
CA VAL A 143 -16.35 20.46 17.93
C VAL A 143 -15.53 21.08 19.07
N PRO A 144 -15.97 20.98 20.34
CA PRO A 144 -15.27 21.61 21.47
C PRO A 144 -13.86 21.04 21.67
N LYS A 145 -12.88 21.91 21.92
CA LYS A 145 -11.46 21.55 22.19
C LYS A 145 -11.28 20.47 23.28
N LYS A 146 -12.24 20.37 24.19
CA LYS A 146 -12.30 19.40 25.31
C LYS A 146 -12.45 17.93 24.87
N LYS A 147 -12.94 17.65 23.66
CA LYS A 147 -13.07 16.26 23.14
C LYS A 147 -11.80 15.69 22.51
N PHE A 148 -10.77 16.52 22.35
CA PHE A 148 -9.48 16.12 21.77
C PHE A 148 -8.35 16.07 22.80
N ASN A 149 -8.63 16.37 24.07
CA ASN A 149 -7.72 16.13 25.18
C ASN A 149 -8.42 15.12 26.07
N SER A 150 -7.92 13.89 26.10
CA SER A 150 -8.24 12.99 27.20
C SER A 150 -7.31 13.37 28.34
N GLU A 151 -7.84 13.93 29.42
CA GLU A 151 -7.26 13.71 30.76
C GLU A 151 -7.55 12.27 31.18
#